data_AF-A0A975M3F0-F1
#
_entry.id   AF-A0A975M3F0-F1
#
_cell.length_a   1.000
_cell.length_b   1.000
_cell.length_c   1.000
_cell.angle_alpha   90.00
_cell.angle_beta   90.00
_cell.angle_gamma   90.00
#
_symmetry.space_group_name_H-M   'P 1'
#
loop_
_entity.id
_entity.type
_entity.pdbx_description
1 polymer ?
#
loop_
_entity_poly.entity_id
_entity_poly.type
_entity_poly.pdbx_seq_one_letter_code
_entity_poly.pdbx_strand_id
1 'polypeptide(L)'
;MLGSVSLNPENPPRTEPSALDSGESSFHLPLEGQAGKVFGALLGGALGDALGYAVEFSPAAEISAAFGPDGLRDFAALPAPVPFSDDTQMTLYTLDGLLEALEWANQGVGADETACIWLAYLRWLKTQGVALDPAAPSPPLRWIDTQAVLHHRRAPGNACLSGLSGPDMGTTFRPVNPDSKGCGTVMRSAPFGLLPYVEPEMVYRLSQDAAALTHGHPSALHSAAVFSVLIHDLLAPEASLQDAAESAVRRAGESGVPELAARLADAVALAGSGPVSPAELTAALGAGWVAEEALAIGVYAALATSGAGTPQEHFRAAVALAVNHDGDSDSTGSITGNIVGTLHGAAALPTDWLEALEGREVIEELARQFLKATTG
;
A
#
# COMPACT_ATOMS: atom_id res chain seq x y z
N MET A 1 -65.21 -35.58 -5.56
CA MET A 1 -64.69 -35.42 -4.19
C MET A 1 -63.83 -34.18 -4.18
N LEU A 2 -64.15 -33.25 -3.28
CA LEU A 2 -63.50 -31.96 -3.07
C LEU A 2 -62.19 -32.12 -2.29
N GLY A 3 -61.20 -31.29 -2.61
CA GLY A 3 -60.00 -30.97 -1.81
C GLY A 3 -59.02 -30.20 -2.71
N SER A 4 -58.87 -28.85 -2.68
CA SER A 4 -58.34 -27.95 -1.63
C SER A 4 -56.87 -28.31 -1.28
N VAL A 5 -55.81 -27.48 -1.26
CA VAL A 5 -55.52 -26.04 -1.06
C VAL A 5 -54.06 -25.84 -1.56
N SER A 6 -53.74 -24.89 -2.45
CA SER A 6 -53.03 -23.60 -2.25
C SER A 6 -51.52 -23.60 -1.88
N LEU A 7 -50.84 -22.60 -2.48
CA LEU A 7 -49.57 -21.92 -2.14
C LEU A 7 -48.20 -22.50 -2.57
N ASN A 8 -47.58 -21.80 -3.54
CA ASN A 8 -46.14 -21.49 -3.62
C ASN A 8 -45.82 -20.41 -2.54
N PRO A 9 -44.57 -20.01 -2.18
CA PRO A 9 -43.21 -20.41 -2.60
C PRO A 9 -42.19 -20.55 -1.42
N GLU A 10 -40.93 -20.96 -1.62
CA GLU A 10 -39.80 -20.50 -0.76
C GLU A 10 -38.48 -20.39 -1.54
N ASN A 11 -37.91 -19.18 -1.52
CA ASN A 11 -36.54 -18.85 -1.90
C ASN A 11 -35.62 -19.20 -0.71
N PRO A 12 -34.37 -19.68 -0.92
CA PRO A 12 -33.44 -19.85 0.19
C PRO A 12 -33.11 -18.50 0.84
N PRO A 13 -32.79 -18.48 2.15
CA PRO A 13 -32.63 -17.24 2.90
C PRO A 13 -31.42 -16.46 2.41
N ARG A 14 -31.62 -15.17 2.13
CA ARG A 14 -30.55 -14.18 2.01
C ARG A 14 -29.94 -13.99 3.38
N THR A 15 -28.67 -14.32 3.54
CA THR A 15 -27.87 -13.84 4.68
C THR A 15 -27.71 -12.33 4.52
N GLU A 16 -28.37 -11.56 5.38
CA GLU A 16 -28.09 -10.14 5.48
C GLU A 16 -26.67 -9.91 6.04
N PRO A 17 -25.93 -8.90 5.55
CA PRO A 17 -24.65 -8.55 6.15
C PRO A 17 -24.89 -8.02 7.56
N SER A 18 -24.19 -8.63 8.53
CA SER A 18 -24.17 -8.20 9.92
C SER A 18 -23.76 -6.74 10.00
N ALA A 19 -24.65 -5.88 10.51
CA ALA A 19 -24.26 -4.58 11.03
C ALA A 19 -23.21 -4.79 12.13
N LEU A 20 -22.12 -4.00 12.10
CA LEU A 20 -21.12 -4.00 13.15
C LEU A 20 -21.79 -3.68 14.48
N ASP A 21 -21.69 -4.63 15.42
CA ASP A 21 -22.04 -4.45 16.81
C ASP A 21 -21.19 -3.31 17.37
N SER A 22 -21.83 -2.22 17.80
CA SER A 22 -21.19 -1.02 18.35
C SER A 22 -20.69 -1.24 19.78
N GLY A 23 -20.18 -2.43 20.08
CA GLY A 23 -19.49 -2.71 21.32
C GLY A 23 -18.10 -2.10 21.26
N GLU A 24 -17.79 -1.19 22.19
CA GLU A 24 -16.44 -0.75 22.50
C GLU A 24 -15.57 -1.96 22.88
N SER A 25 -15.07 -2.67 21.88
CA SER A 25 -13.91 -3.53 22.05
C SER A 25 -12.72 -2.59 21.98
N SER A 26 -12.17 -2.22 23.13
CA SER A 26 -10.82 -1.66 23.19
C SER A 26 -9.85 -2.75 22.73
N PHE A 27 -9.74 -2.93 21.41
CA PHE A 27 -8.95 -3.98 20.81
C PHE A 27 -7.49 -3.54 20.82
N HIS A 28 -6.63 -4.37 21.41
CA HIS A 28 -5.19 -4.10 21.46
C HIS A 28 -4.54 -4.61 20.17
N LEU A 29 -3.82 -3.72 19.46
CA LEU A 29 -2.99 -4.10 18.32
C LEU A 29 -1.98 -5.18 18.74
N PRO A 30 -1.76 -6.23 17.91
CA PRO A 30 -0.69 -7.19 18.19
C PRO A 30 0.66 -6.45 18.08
N LEU A 31 1.44 -6.47 19.16
CA LEU A 31 2.69 -5.71 19.22
C LEU A 31 3.92 -6.50 18.76
N GLU A 32 3.84 -7.83 18.70
CA GLU A 32 5.00 -8.70 18.50
C GLU A 32 4.79 -9.69 17.35
N GLY A 33 5.92 -10.24 16.87
CA GLY A 33 5.96 -11.27 15.84
C GLY A 33 5.42 -10.82 14.49
N GLN A 34 5.09 -11.80 13.65
CA GLN A 34 4.63 -11.54 12.29
C GLN A 34 3.33 -10.74 12.24
N ALA A 35 2.40 -10.99 13.17
CA ALA A 35 1.16 -10.22 13.26
C ALA A 35 1.45 -8.74 13.50
N GLY A 36 2.35 -8.41 14.44
CA GLY A 36 2.77 -7.03 14.67
C GLY A 36 3.37 -6.37 13.43
N LYS A 37 4.17 -7.11 12.63
CA LYS A 37 4.74 -6.60 11.37
C LYS A 37 3.68 -6.37 10.28
N VAL A 38 2.68 -7.24 10.15
CA VAL A 38 1.56 -7.06 9.20
C VAL A 38 0.76 -5.80 9.54
N PHE A 39 0.37 -5.63 10.80
CA PHE A 39 -0.33 -4.42 11.24
C PHE A 39 0.56 -3.18 11.09
N GLY A 40 1.83 -3.29 11.47
CA GLY A 40 2.83 -2.25 11.32
C GLY A 40 2.95 -1.76 9.88
N ALA A 41 3.06 -2.69 8.92
CA ALA A 41 3.15 -2.37 7.51
C ALA A 41 1.89 -1.64 6.99
N LEU A 42 0.71 -2.21 7.23
CA LEU A 42 -0.54 -1.70 6.65
C LEU A 42 -0.98 -0.37 7.28
N LEU A 43 -0.98 -0.28 8.61
CA LEU A 43 -1.30 0.98 9.30
C LEU A 43 -0.18 2.00 9.14
N GLY A 44 1.09 1.57 9.13
CA GLY A 44 2.23 2.45 8.90
C GLY A 44 2.17 3.13 7.54
N GLY A 45 1.85 2.38 6.48
CA GLY A 45 1.60 2.95 5.16
C GLY A 45 0.46 3.95 5.16
N ALA A 46 -0.68 3.58 5.76
CA ALA A 46 -1.83 4.49 5.81
C ALA A 46 -1.58 5.78 6.61
N LEU A 47 -0.79 5.71 7.68
CA LEU A 47 -0.35 6.88 8.42
C LEU A 47 0.59 7.77 7.62
N GLY A 48 1.49 7.15 6.84
CA GLY A 48 2.41 7.85 5.96
C GLY A 48 1.70 8.56 4.80
N ASP A 49 0.82 7.83 4.12
CA ASP A 49 -0.13 8.34 3.14
C ASP A 49 -0.90 9.52 3.71
N ALA A 50 -1.61 9.34 4.82
CA ALA A 50 -2.45 10.39 5.40
C ALA A 50 -1.67 11.67 5.80
N LEU A 51 -0.41 11.54 6.26
CA LEU A 51 0.44 12.72 6.50
C LEU A 51 0.82 13.41 5.18
N GLY A 52 1.25 12.64 4.19
CA GLY A 52 1.71 13.16 2.91
C GLY A 52 0.58 13.72 2.05
N TYR A 53 -0.62 13.15 2.15
CA TYR A 53 -1.82 13.59 1.42
C TYR A 53 -2.22 15.02 1.79
N ALA A 54 -1.92 15.45 3.02
CA ALA A 54 -2.13 16.83 3.44
C ALA A 54 -1.26 17.85 2.66
N VAL A 55 -0.20 17.40 1.97
CA VAL A 55 0.79 18.23 1.28
C VAL A 55 1.16 17.76 -0.13
N GLU A 56 0.50 16.72 -0.68
CA GLU A 56 0.81 15.97 -1.92
C GLU A 56 1.15 16.81 -3.18
N PHE A 57 0.70 18.05 -3.28
CA PHE A 57 0.99 18.93 -4.42
C PHE A 57 1.62 20.27 -4.03
N SER A 58 2.04 20.40 -2.78
CA SER A 58 2.61 21.62 -2.23
C SER A 58 4.13 21.63 -2.44
N PRO A 59 4.71 22.68 -3.04
CA PRO A 59 6.15 22.87 -3.03
C PRO A 59 6.67 22.93 -1.58
N ALA A 60 7.89 22.44 -1.33
CA ALA A 60 8.48 22.41 0.00
C ALA A 60 8.51 23.79 0.68
N ALA A 61 8.70 24.86 -0.09
CA ALA A 61 8.63 26.23 0.42
C ALA A 61 7.25 26.61 0.97
N GLU A 62 6.16 26.12 0.35
CA GLU A 62 4.79 26.34 0.82
C GLU A 62 4.48 25.47 2.05
N ILE A 63 4.97 24.23 2.06
CA ILE A 63 4.89 23.35 3.23
C ILE A 63 5.59 24.02 4.43
N SER A 64 6.81 24.51 4.24
CA SER A 64 7.53 25.21 5.31
C SER A 64 6.86 26.52 5.74
N ALA A 65 6.21 27.23 4.82
CA ALA A 65 5.46 28.43 5.16
C ALA A 65 4.22 28.13 6.02
N ALA A 66 3.57 26.98 5.80
CA ALA A 66 2.39 26.56 6.54
C ALA A 66 2.72 25.93 7.91
N PHE A 67 3.76 25.10 7.97
CA PHE A 67 4.05 24.26 9.15
C PHE A 67 5.34 24.61 9.90
N GLY A 68 6.14 25.55 9.37
CA GLY A 68 7.42 25.96 9.94
C GLY A 68 8.63 25.36 9.21
N PRO A 69 9.86 25.70 9.62
CA PRO A 69 11.08 25.36 8.89
C PRO A 69 11.33 23.85 8.76
N ASP A 70 10.77 23.05 9.67
CA ASP A 70 10.89 21.59 9.67
C ASP A 70 9.73 20.88 8.96
N GLY A 71 8.83 21.65 8.33
CA GLY A 71 7.70 21.13 7.56
C GLY A 71 6.59 20.48 8.39
N LEU A 72 5.72 19.70 7.74
CA LEU A 72 4.66 18.94 8.38
C LEU A 72 5.25 17.69 9.05
N ARG A 73 5.12 17.60 10.38
CA ARG A 73 5.74 16.52 11.17
C ARG A 73 4.77 15.69 12.00
N ASP A 74 3.54 16.17 12.19
CA ASP A 74 2.62 15.58 13.15
C ASP A 74 1.14 15.81 12.78
N PHE A 75 0.30 14.79 12.99
CA PHE A 75 -1.16 14.88 12.86
C PHE A 75 -1.77 15.93 13.78
N ALA A 76 -1.11 16.31 14.87
CA ALA A 76 -1.55 17.44 15.70
C ALA A 76 -1.67 18.77 14.92
N ALA A 77 -1.01 18.89 13.76
CA ALA A 77 -1.12 20.03 12.86
C ALA A 77 -2.28 19.93 11.85
N LEU A 78 -3.00 18.80 11.82
CA LEU A 78 -4.06 18.49 10.86
C LEU A 78 -5.42 18.38 11.55
N PRO A 79 -6.52 18.71 10.84
CA PRO A 79 -7.87 18.44 11.35
C PRO A 79 -8.14 16.93 11.36
N ALA A 80 -8.65 16.41 12.47
CA ALA A 80 -9.11 15.03 12.58
C ALA A 80 -10.58 14.87 12.10
N PRO A 81 -10.97 13.72 11.52
CA PRO A 81 -10.10 12.60 11.16
C PRO A 81 -9.18 12.97 9.98
N VAL A 82 -7.96 12.44 9.98
CA VAL A 82 -6.96 12.65 8.92
C VAL A 82 -7.20 11.61 7.82
N PRO A 83 -7.59 12.03 6.60
CA PRO A 83 -7.90 11.11 5.51
C PRO A 83 -6.63 10.58 4.83
N PHE A 84 -6.68 9.32 4.36
CA PHE A 84 -5.70 8.71 3.44
C PHE A 84 -6.11 8.88 1.96
N SER A 85 -5.19 8.74 1.01
CA SER A 85 -5.39 8.92 -0.44
C SER A 85 -5.78 7.62 -1.17
N ASP A 86 -5.66 7.58 -2.50
CA ASP A 86 -5.80 6.35 -3.27
C ASP A 86 -4.72 5.32 -2.95
N ASP A 87 -3.57 5.72 -2.40
CA ASP A 87 -2.47 4.83 -2.01
C ASP A 87 -2.95 3.75 -1.04
N THR A 88 -3.54 4.17 0.08
CA THR A 88 -4.13 3.25 1.05
C THR A 88 -5.31 2.51 0.45
N GLN A 89 -6.19 3.18 -0.31
CA GLN A 89 -7.33 2.49 -0.92
C GLN A 89 -6.87 1.33 -1.81
N MET A 90 -5.96 1.60 -2.75
CA MET A 90 -5.43 0.60 -3.67
C MET A 90 -4.67 -0.48 -2.91
N THR A 91 -3.89 -0.14 -1.88
CA THR A 91 -3.22 -1.12 -1.00
C THR A 91 -4.22 -2.11 -0.39
N LEU A 92 -5.34 -1.62 0.13
CA LEU A 92 -6.37 -2.45 0.74
C LEU A 92 -7.07 -3.34 -0.30
N TYR A 93 -7.32 -2.84 -1.51
CA TYR A 93 -7.85 -3.66 -2.61
C TYR A 93 -6.83 -4.68 -3.13
N THR A 94 -5.53 -4.39 -3.10
CA THR A 94 -4.48 -5.38 -3.38
C THR A 94 -4.52 -6.50 -2.35
N LEU A 95 -4.61 -6.14 -1.07
CA LEU A 95 -4.70 -7.11 0.03
C LEU A 95 -5.98 -7.95 -0.06
N ASP A 96 -7.12 -7.35 -0.41
CA ASP A 96 -8.39 -8.07 -0.62
C ASP A 96 -8.32 -9.05 -1.80
N GLY A 97 -7.65 -8.68 -2.90
CA GLY A 97 -7.42 -9.58 -4.03
C GLY A 97 -6.54 -10.78 -3.66
N LEU A 98 -5.47 -10.55 -2.89
CA LEU A 98 -4.63 -11.64 -2.35
C LEU A 98 -5.42 -12.52 -1.37
N LEU A 99 -6.22 -11.92 -0.50
CA LEU A 99 -7.08 -12.61 0.45
C LEU A 99 -8.09 -13.50 -0.28
N GLU A 100 -8.71 -13.02 -1.36
CA GLU A 100 -9.61 -13.83 -2.20
C GLU A 100 -8.89 -15.09 -2.70
N ALA A 101 -7.69 -14.96 -3.27
CA ALA A 101 -6.91 -16.10 -3.74
C ALA A 101 -6.57 -17.10 -2.61
N LEU A 102 -6.18 -16.60 -1.44
CA LEU A 102 -5.89 -17.43 -0.25
C LEU A 102 -7.14 -18.15 0.27
N GLU A 103 -8.31 -17.50 0.26
CA GLU A 103 -9.58 -18.11 0.67
C GLU A 103 -9.97 -19.28 -0.24
N TRP A 104 -9.79 -19.14 -1.55
CA TRP A 104 -9.99 -20.23 -2.51
C TRP A 104 -9.00 -21.37 -2.25
N ALA A 105 -7.72 -21.05 -2.06
CA ALA A 105 -6.68 -22.04 -1.79
C ALA A 105 -6.96 -22.84 -0.51
N ASN A 106 -7.41 -22.18 0.56
CA ASN A 106 -7.80 -22.81 1.83
C ASN A 106 -9.03 -23.73 1.70
N GLN A 107 -9.83 -23.56 0.65
CA GLN A 107 -10.94 -24.45 0.29
C GLN A 107 -10.51 -25.58 -0.67
N GLY A 108 -9.22 -25.66 -1.01
CA GLY A 108 -8.68 -26.65 -1.95
C GLY A 108 -8.96 -26.32 -3.42
N VAL A 109 -9.24 -25.06 -3.74
CA VAL A 109 -9.53 -24.58 -5.09
C VAL A 109 -8.43 -23.61 -5.54
N GLY A 110 -7.82 -23.87 -6.69
CA GLY A 110 -6.85 -22.93 -7.27
C GLY A 110 -7.55 -21.68 -7.80
N ALA A 111 -6.93 -20.51 -7.55
CA ALA A 111 -7.32 -19.23 -8.12
C ALA A 111 -6.08 -18.56 -8.72
N ASP A 112 -6.28 -17.79 -9.79
CA ASP A 112 -5.21 -16.95 -10.36
C ASP A 112 -5.12 -15.67 -9.53
N GLU A 113 -3.98 -15.47 -8.85
CA GLU A 113 -3.77 -14.38 -7.92
C GLU A 113 -3.89 -13.02 -8.61
N THR A 114 -3.33 -12.90 -9.82
CA THR A 114 -3.35 -11.67 -10.61
C THR A 114 -4.76 -11.31 -11.05
N ALA A 115 -5.57 -12.30 -11.43
CA ALA A 115 -6.98 -12.11 -11.77
C ALA A 115 -7.81 -11.68 -10.56
N CYS A 116 -7.58 -12.27 -9.37
CA CYS A 116 -8.26 -11.83 -8.14
C CYS A 116 -7.94 -10.36 -7.82
N ILE A 117 -6.68 -9.94 -7.96
CA ILE A 117 -6.26 -8.55 -7.76
C ILE A 117 -6.87 -7.63 -8.82
N TRP A 118 -6.91 -8.06 -10.08
CA TRP A 118 -7.55 -7.28 -11.14
C TRP A 118 -9.04 -7.06 -10.87
N LEU A 119 -9.76 -8.11 -10.45
CA LEU A 119 -11.17 -7.99 -10.05
C LEU A 119 -11.34 -7.05 -8.86
N ALA A 120 -10.44 -7.08 -7.88
CA ALA A 120 -10.42 -6.12 -6.77
C ALA A 120 -10.22 -4.68 -7.25
N TYR A 121 -9.29 -4.44 -8.17
CA TYR A 121 -9.07 -3.12 -8.76
C TYR A 121 -10.26 -2.64 -9.61
N LEU A 122 -10.97 -3.54 -10.30
CA LEU A 122 -12.22 -3.18 -10.99
C LEU A 122 -13.33 -2.80 -10.00
N ARG A 123 -13.37 -3.39 -8.80
CA ARG A 123 -14.27 -2.95 -7.73
C ARG A 123 -13.89 -1.57 -7.22
N TRP A 124 -12.62 -1.35 -6.89
CA TRP A 124 -12.09 -0.03 -6.53
C TRP A 124 -12.42 1.03 -7.60
N LEU A 125 -12.22 0.74 -8.88
CA LEU A 125 -12.49 1.67 -9.96
C LEU A 125 -13.96 2.15 -9.96
N LYS A 126 -14.91 1.25 -9.67
CA LYS A 126 -16.32 1.61 -9.50
C LYS A 126 -16.55 2.53 -8.30
N THR A 127 -15.85 2.30 -7.18
CA THR A 127 -15.97 3.16 -5.99
C THR A 127 -15.41 4.57 -6.24
N GLN A 128 -14.53 4.74 -7.23
CA GLN A 128 -14.04 6.03 -7.70
C GLN A 128 -15.00 6.75 -8.69
N GLY A 129 -16.20 6.19 -8.91
CA GLY A 129 -17.21 6.75 -9.80
C GLY A 129 -16.91 6.53 -11.29
N VAL A 130 -16.01 5.62 -11.63
CA VAL A 130 -15.70 5.26 -13.03
C VAL A 130 -16.48 4.01 -13.40
N ALA A 131 -17.29 4.11 -14.46
CA ALA A 131 -18.01 2.96 -15.01
C ALA A 131 -17.03 1.99 -15.68
N LEU A 132 -17.22 0.69 -15.45
CA LEU A 132 -16.44 -0.33 -16.14
C LEU A 132 -16.85 -0.42 -17.61
N ASP A 133 -15.90 -0.81 -18.46
CA ASP A 133 -16.20 -1.21 -19.83
C ASP A 133 -17.23 -2.35 -19.83
N PRO A 134 -18.28 -2.32 -20.68
CA PRO A 134 -19.29 -3.38 -20.75
C PRO A 134 -18.74 -4.78 -21.08
N ALA A 135 -17.56 -4.86 -21.67
CA ALA A 135 -16.88 -6.12 -21.96
C ALA A 135 -15.91 -6.56 -20.83
N ALA A 136 -15.64 -5.71 -19.83
CA ALA A 136 -14.94 -6.12 -18.61
C ALA A 136 -15.80 -7.10 -17.79
N PRO A 137 -15.19 -8.00 -17.00
CA PRO A 137 -15.95 -8.83 -16.09
C PRO A 137 -16.66 -7.99 -15.03
N SER A 138 -17.82 -8.46 -14.57
CA SER A 138 -18.47 -7.88 -13.39
C SER A 138 -17.96 -8.62 -12.14
N PRO A 139 -17.03 -8.04 -11.37
CA PRO A 139 -16.52 -8.70 -10.17
C PRO A 139 -17.64 -8.89 -9.14
N PRO A 140 -17.69 -10.05 -8.44
CA PRO A 140 -18.59 -10.23 -7.31
C PRO A 140 -18.19 -9.29 -6.16
N LEU A 141 -19.19 -8.80 -5.42
CA LEU A 141 -18.96 -7.94 -4.26
C LEU A 141 -18.33 -8.73 -3.11
N ARG A 142 -17.44 -8.07 -2.38
CA ARG A 142 -16.78 -8.50 -1.15
C ARG A 142 -17.04 -7.49 -0.03
N TRP A 143 -16.65 -7.86 1.20
CA TRP A 143 -16.88 -7.03 2.38
C TRP A 143 -16.24 -5.62 2.25
N ILE A 144 -15.07 -5.51 1.63
CA ILE A 144 -14.37 -4.25 1.43
C ILE A 144 -15.20 -3.21 0.64
N ASP A 145 -16.03 -3.66 -0.32
CA ASP A 145 -16.86 -2.77 -1.16
C ASP A 145 -18.04 -2.15 -0.40
N THR A 146 -18.28 -2.59 0.83
CA THR A 146 -19.32 -2.02 1.70
C THR A 146 -18.78 -0.86 2.55
N GLN A 147 -17.45 -0.61 2.52
CA GLN A 147 -16.78 0.37 3.35
C GLN A 147 -16.78 1.76 2.68
N ALA A 148 -17.71 2.62 3.08
CA ALA A 148 -17.91 3.94 2.47
C ALA A 148 -16.67 4.84 2.49
N VAL A 149 -15.78 4.68 3.47
CA VAL A 149 -14.50 5.42 3.56
C VAL A 149 -13.61 5.22 2.32
N LEU A 150 -13.75 4.11 1.60
CA LEU A 150 -13.00 3.77 0.38
C LEU A 150 -13.65 4.28 -0.91
N HIS A 151 -14.79 5.00 -0.81
CA HIS A 151 -15.58 5.46 -1.97
C HIS A 151 -15.40 6.95 -2.25
N HIS A 152 -14.36 7.55 -1.67
CA HIS A 152 -14.00 8.94 -1.88
C HIS A 152 -12.86 9.02 -2.88
N ARG A 153 -13.07 9.77 -3.97
CA ARG A 153 -12.03 10.03 -4.97
C ARG A 153 -10.99 11.00 -4.39
N ARG A 154 -9.80 10.48 -4.09
CA ARG A 154 -8.69 11.21 -3.46
C ARG A 154 -7.44 11.02 -4.30
N ALA A 155 -7.20 11.97 -5.19
CA ALA A 155 -6.04 12.03 -6.09
C ALA A 155 -5.69 10.78 -6.95
N PRO A 156 -6.63 9.91 -7.39
CA PRO A 156 -6.28 8.67 -8.06
C PRO A 156 -5.36 8.85 -9.26
N GLY A 157 -4.24 8.13 -9.25
CA GLY A 157 -3.26 8.15 -10.33
C GLY A 157 -3.89 7.87 -11.70
N ASN A 158 -3.61 8.71 -12.70
CA ASN A 158 -4.23 8.60 -14.04
C ASN A 158 -3.96 7.25 -14.72
N ALA A 159 -2.77 6.67 -14.51
CA ALA A 159 -2.42 5.35 -15.03
C ALA A 159 -3.20 4.22 -14.32
N CYS A 160 -3.48 4.36 -13.02
CA CYS A 160 -4.35 3.43 -12.29
C CYS A 160 -5.76 3.43 -12.88
N LEU A 161 -6.35 4.60 -13.13
CA LEU A 161 -7.68 4.71 -13.72
C LEU A 161 -7.72 4.19 -15.17
N SER A 162 -6.83 4.70 -16.02
CA SER A 162 -6.82 4.36 -17.46
C SER A 162 -6.48 2.90 -17.72
N GLY A 163 -5.60 2.29 -16.92
CA GLY A 163 -5.22 0.88 -17.06
C GLY A 163 -6.38 -0.08 -16.77
N LEU A 164 -7.32 0.33 -15.92
CA LEU A 164 -8.50 -0.45 -15.53
C LEU A 164 -9.76 -0.08 -16.34
N SER A 165 -9.70 0.97 -17.15
CA SER A 165 -10.87 1.48 -17.89
C SER A 165 -11.24 0.62 -19.10
N GLY A 166 -10.32 -0.23 -19.57
CA GLY A 166 -10.56 -1.16 -20.68
C GLY A 166 -11.08 -2.53 -20.23
N PRO A 167 -11.49 -3.40 -21.18
CA PRO A 167 -12.00 -4.73 -20.87
C PRO A 167 -10.92 -5.77 -20.58
N ASP A 168 -9.67 -5.47 -20.95
CA ASP A 168 -8.56 -6.42 -20.90
C ASP A 168 -7.79 -6.31 -19.58
N MET A 169 -7.43 -7.48 -19.03
CA MET A 169 -6.46 -7.58 -17.94
C MET A 169 -5.06 -7.35 -18.50
N GLY A 170 -4.39 -6.28 -18.04
CA GLY A 170 -2.99 -6.03 -18.38
C GLY A 170 -2.07 -7.15 -17.89
N THR A 171 -1.03 -7.47 -18.66
CA THR A 171 -0.04 -8.49 -18.27
C THR A 171 1.38 -8.03 -18.61
N THR A 172 2.39 -8.65 -18.02
CA THR A 172 3.80 -8.35 -18.33
C THR A 172 4.16 -8.58 -19.82
N PHE A 173 3.42 -9.43 -20.53
CA PHE A 173 3.57 -9.66 -21.98
C PHE A 173 2.74 -8.71 -22.84
N ARG A 174 1.62 -8.21 -22.32
CA ARG A 174 0.71 -7.28 -23.00
C ARG A 174 0.26 -6.22 -22.00
N PRO A 175 1.15 -5.31 -21.60
CA PRO A 175 0.82 -4.38 -20.55
C PRO A 175 -0.14 -3.32 -21.05
N VAL A 176 -1.04 -2.88 -20.17
CA VAL A 176 -1.75 -1.62 -20.36
C VAL A 176 -0.81 -0.47 -20.00
N ASN A 177 -1.02 0.71 -20.61
CA ASN A 177 -0.17 1.88 -20.38
C ASN A 177 1.33 1.58 -20.49
N PRO A 178 1.84 1.11 -21.67
CA PRO A 178 3.21 0.60 -21.84
C PRO A 178 4.31 1.59 -21.43
N ASP A 179 4.05 2.89 -21.54
CA ASP A 179 5.01 3.94 -21.22
C ASP A 179 4.85 4.53 -19.81
N SER A 180 3.86 4.09 -19.04
CA SER A 180 3.58 4.68 -17.72
C SER A 180 4.57 4.22 -16.65
N LYS A 181 5.30 5.19 -16.10
CA LYS A 181 6.31 5.02 -15.02
C LYS A 181 5.80 5.37 -13.62
N GLY A 182 4.53 5.77 -13.47
CA GLY A 182 4.00 6.32 -12.21
C GLY A 182 4.24 5.44 -10.98
N CYS A 183 4.36 6.08 -9.82
CA CYS A 183 4.50 5.46 -8.49
C CYS A 183 3.34 4.54 -8.08
N GLY A 184 2.20 4.64 -8.78
CA GLY A 184 0.97 3.89 -8.51
C GLY A 184 1.11 2.37 -8.43
N THR A 185 2.21 1.81 -8.94
CA THR A 185 2.55 0.40 -8.74
C THR A 185 3.17 0.12 -7.38
N VAL A 186 4.06 0.98 -6.89
CA VAL A 186 4.84 0.80 -5.66
C VAL A 186 3.99 1.06 -4.43
N MET A 187 3.21 2.15 -4.43
CA MET A 187 2.40 2.58 -3.27
C MET A 187 1.45 1.52 -2.74
N ARG A 188 1.04 0.57 -3.59
CA ARG A 188 0.09 -0.51 -3.29
C ARG A 188 0.71 -1.90 -3.21
N SER A 189 2.04 -2.00 -3.21
CA SER A 189 2.75 -3.28 -3.36
C SER A 189 3.28 -3.89 -2.06
N ALA A 190 3.14 -3.22 -0.91
CA ALA A 190 3.51 -3.79 0.39
C ALA A 190 2.81 -5.14 0.70
N PRO A 191 1.50 -5.34 0.40
CA PRO A 191 0.79 -6.60 0.70
C PRO A 191 1.46 -7.87 0.14
N PHE A 192 2.09 -7.80 -1.04
CA PHE A 192 2.79 -8.94 -1.62
C PHE A 192 3.94 -9.43 -0.75
N GLY A 193 4.66 -8.48 -0.12
CA GLY A 193 5.76 -8.81 0.79
C GLY A 193 5.31 -9.44 2.09
N LEU A 194 4.05 -9.25 2.47
CA LEU A 194 3.48 -9.74 3.73
C LEU A 194 3.13 -11.24 3.71
N LEU A 195 3.16 -11.88 2.54
CA LEU A 195 2.85 -13.30 2.40
C LEU A 195 3.90 -14.16 3.14
N PRO A 196 3.52 -14.92 4.19
CA PRO A 196 4.43 -15.84 4.86
C PRO A 196 4.80 -17.01 3.96
N TYR A 197 5.99 -17.58 4.19
CA TYR A 197 6.41 -18.86 3.62
C TYR A 197 6.39 -18.92 2.08
N VAL A 198 6.40 -17.76 1.42
CA VAL A 198 6.53 -17.63 -0.03
C VAL A 198 7.97 -17.25 -0.34
N GLU A 199 8.58 -17.93 -1.32
CA GLU A 199 9.94 -17.60 -1.75
C GLU A 199 10.01 -16.16 -2.30
N PRO A 200 11.09 -15.39 -2.03
CA PRO A 200 11.20 -14.00 -2.48
C PRO A 200 11.00 -13.79 -3.98
N GLU A 201 11.40 -14.77 -4.79
CA GLU A 201 11.22 -14.75 -6.24
C GLU A 201 9.75 -14.84 -6.67
N MET A 202 8.90 -15.53 -5.89
CA MET A 202 7.47 -15.55 -6.13
C MET A 202 6.82 -14.22 -5.72
N VAL A 203 7.23 -13.64 -4.59
CA VAL A 203 6.82 -12.28 -4.19
C VAL A 203 7.14 -11.27 -5.29
N TYR A 204 8.34 -11.36 -5.86
CA TYR A 204 8.78 -10.51 -6.96
C TYR A 204 7.85 -10.61 -8.18
N ARG A 205 7.55 -11.82 -8.63
CA ARG A 205 6.69 -12.04 -9.81
C ARG A 205 5.25 -11.61 -9.59
N LEU A 206 4.65 -11.96 -8.45
CA LEU A 206 3.28 -11.56 -8.11
C LEU A 206 3.12 -10.04 -8.14
N SER A 207 4.09 -9.31 -7.56
CA SER A 207 4.08 -7.85 -7.57
C SER A 207 4.29 -7.28 -8.99
N GLN A 208 5.17 -7.88 -9.79
CA GLN A 208 5.39 -7.49 -11.18
C GLN A 208 4.13 -7.68 -12.05
N ASP A 209 3.46 -8.82 -11.93
CA ASP A 209 2.25 -9.12 -12.68
C ASP A 209 1.09 -8.21 -12.25
N ALA A 210 0.94 -7.94 -10.95
CA ALA A 210 -0.06 -7.00 -10.45
C ALA A 210 0.23 -5.54 -10.84
N ALA A 211 1.50 -5.14 -10.96
CA ALA A 211 1.87 -3.83 -11.48
C ALA A 211 1.45 -3.66 -12.95
N ALA A 212 1.59 -4.73 -13.76
CA ALA A 212 1.22 -4.76 -15.17
C ALA A 212 -0.28 -4.59 -15.45
N LEU A 213 -1.12 -4.72 -14.41
CA LEU A 213 -2.55 -4.44 -14.48
C LEU A 213 -2.85 -2.96 -14.76
N THR A 214 -1.94 -2.03 -14.46
CA THR A 214 -2.16 -0.59 -14.69
C THR A 214 -0.99 0.16 -15.31
N HIS A 215 0.24 -0.33 -15.19
CA HIS A 215 1.44 0.31 -15.71
C HIS A 215 2.27 -0.70 -16.49
N GLY A 216 2.79 -0.32 -17.66
CA GLY A 216 3.59 -1.23 -18.48
C GLY A 216 5.08 -0.96 -18.53
N HIS A 217 5.53 0.18 -18.00
CA HIS A 217 6.94 0.52 -18.10
C HIS A 217 7.78 -0.36 -17.16
N PRO A 218 8.91 -0.94 -17.62
CA PRO A 218 9.75 -1.82 -16.79
C PRO A 218 10.13 -1.22 -15.43
N SER A 219 10.49 0.06 -15.37
CA SER A 219 10.77 0.74 -14.09
C SER A 219 9.61 0.67 -13.09
N ALA A 220 8.35 0.84 -13.54
CA ALA A 220 7.19 0.73 -12.65
C ALA A 220 6.99 -0.71 -12.14
N LEU A 221 7.15 -1.69 -13.03
CA LEU A 221 7.02 -3.11 -12.71
C LEU A 221 8.08 -3.58 -11.71
N HIS A 222 9.35 -3.29 -12.02
CA HIS A 222 10.47 -3.76 -11.22
C HIS A 222 10.62 -3.00 -9.90
N SER A 223 10.26 -1.72 -9.85
CA SER A 223 10.25 -0.98 -8.57
C SER A 223 9.23 -1.57 -7.60
N ALA A 224 8.02 -1.87 -8.06
CA ALA A 224 6.99 -2.51 -7.25
C ALA A 224 7.45 -3.88 -6.73
N ALA A 225 8.07 -4.69 -7.59
CA ALA A 225 8.60 -6.00 -7.21
C ALA A 225 9.76 -5.91 -6.21
N VAL A 226 10.70 -4.99 -6.42
CA VAL A 226 11.81 -4.76 -5.48
C VAL A 226 11.29 -4.28 -4.13
N PHE A 227 10.30 -3.39 -4.10
CA PHE A 227 9.67 -2.92 -2.87
C PHE A 227 8.97 -4.06 -2.11
N SER A 228 8.18 -4.88 -2.79
CA SER A 228 7.52 -6.03 -2.16
C SER A 228 8.52 -7.00 -1.54
N VAL A 229 9.65 -7.26 -2.20
CA VAL A 229 10.69 -8.12 -1.63
C VAL A 229 11.43 -7.45 -0.48
N LEU A 230 11.63 -6.13 -0.50
CA LEU A 230 12.16 -5.41 0.66
C LEU A 230 11.25 -5.59 1.88
N ILE A 231 9.93 -5.42 1.71
CA ILE A 231 8.96 -5.68 2.79
C ILE A 231 9.03 -7.15 3.26
N HIS A 232 9.18 -8.09 2.33
CA HIS A 232 9.34 -9.50 2.66
C HIS A 232 10.61 -9.81 3.46
N ASP A 233 11.75 -9.24 3.06
CA ASP A 233 13.04 -9.37 3.77
C ASP A 233 12.91 -8.81 5.20
N LEU A 234 12.11 -7.74 5.39
CA LEU A 234 11.83 -7.15 6.70
C LEU A 234 10.90 -7.98 7.59
N LEU A 235 10.21 -9.00 7.09
CA LEU A 235 9.39 -9.88 7.94
C LEU A 235 10.23 -10.77 8.85
N ALA A 236 11.48 -11.07 8.48
CA ALA A 236 12.35 -11.91 9.28
C ALA A 236 12.50 -11.35 10.71
N PRO A 237 12.49 -12.18 11.77
CA PRO A 237 12.57 -11.69 13.16
C PRO A 237 13.79 -10.79 13.43
N GLU A 238 14.95 -11.14 12.85
CA GLU A 238 16.21 -10.42 13.02
C GLU A 238 16.54 -9.55 11.79
N ALA A 239 15.52 -9.05 11.09
CA ALA A 239 15.73 -8.25 9.88
C ALA A 239 16.51 -6.97 10.17
N SER A 240 17.52 -6.70 9.33
CA SER A 240 18.26 -5.45 9.30
C SER A 240 17.72 -4.56 8.18
N LEU A 241 17.38 -3.31 8.49
CA LEU A 241 16.95 -2.34 7.48
C LEU A 241 18.04 -2.09 6.44
N GLN A 242 19.31 -2.05 6.88
CA GLN A 242 20.46 -1.88 5.99
C GLN A 242 20.57 -3.08 5.04
N ASP A 243 20.47 -4.31 5.55
CA ASP A 243 20.63 -5.52 4.74
C ASP A 243 19.47 -5.67 3.73
N ALA A 244 18.25 -5.32 4.14
CA ALA A 244 17.08 -5.29 3.26
C ALA A 244 17.22 -4.22 2.15
N ALA A 245 17.74 -3.04 2.48
CA ALA A 245 18.01 -2.00 1.49
C ALA A 245 19.13 -2.40 0.51
N GLU A 246 20.20 -3.03 0.99
CA GLU A 246 21.26 -3.56 0.13
C GLU A 246 20.77 -4.71 -0.76
N SER A 247 19.86 -5.54 -0.24
CA SER A 247 19.14 -6.57 -1.02
C SER A 247 18.32 -5.93 -2.14
N ALA A 248 17.59 -4.86 -1.84
CA ALA A 248 16.82 -4.10 -2.83
C ALA A 248 17.73 -3.50 -3.93
N VAL A 249 18.88 -2.92 -3.58
CA VAL A 249 19.86 -2.41 -4.56
C VAL A 249 20.38 -3.52 -5.47
N ARG A 250 20.74 -4.70 -4.93
CA ARG A 250 21.19 -5.83 -5.75
C ARG A 250 20.11 -6.28 -6.74
N ARG A 251 18.89 -6.47 -6.26
CA ARG A 251 17.75 -6.89 -7.09
C ARG A 251 17.41 -5.87 -8.17
N ALA A 252 17.51 -4.59 -7.85
CA ALA A 252 17.38 -3.52 -8.82
C ALA A 252 18.44 -3.62 -9.92
N GLY A 253 19.71 -3.88 -9.55
CA GLY A 253 20.79 -4.13 -10.52
C GLY A 253 20.56 -5.37 -11.40
N GLU A 254 19.99 -6.44 -10.84
CA GLU A 254 19.67 -7.68 -11.54
C GLU A 254 18.45 -7.57 -12.46
N SER A 255 17.55 -6.60 -12.21
CA SER A 255 16.33 -6.39 -13.00
C SER A 255 16.60 -5.97 -14.46
N GLY A 256 17.79 -5.44 -14.75
CA GLY A 256 18.11 -4.86 -16.04
C GLY A 256 17.51 -3.47 -16.29
N VAL A 257 16.95 -2.82 -15.27
CA VAL A 257 16.43 -1.43 -15.32
C VAL A 257 17.47 -0.47 -14.71
N PRO A 258 18.27 0.25 -15.52
CA PRO A 258 19.38 1.06 -15.02
C PRO A 258 18.93 2.23 -14.14
N GLU A 259 17.80 2.88 -14.45
CA GLU A 259 17.33 4.02 -13.66
C GLU A 259 16.91 3.62 -12.24
N LEU A 260 16.32 2.44 -12.07
CA LEU A 260 15.94 1.90 -10.76
C LEU A 260 17.18 1.54 -9.95
N ALA A 261 18.13 0.84 -10.58
CA ALA A 261 19.39 0.48 -9.93
C ALA A 261 20.18 1.72 -9.48
N ALA A 262 20.26 2.74 -10.32
CA ALA A 262 20.90 4.00 -9.98
C ALA A 262 20.18 4.70 -8.82
N ARG A 263 18.85 4.86 -8.89
CA ARG A 263 18.10 5.62 -7.88
C ARG A 263 18.14 4.98 -6.49
N LEU A 264 18.07 3.66 -6.40
CA LEU A 264 18.22 2.96 -5.13
C LEU A 264 19.64 3.01 -4.57
N ALA A 265 20.66 2.94 -5.43
CA ALA A 265 22.05 3.10 -5.00
C ALA A 265 22.29 4.53 -4.46
N ASP A 266 21.76 5.55 -5.14
CA ASP A 266 21.83 6.95 -4.70
C ASP A 266 21.11 7.15 -3.37
N ALA A 267 19.94 6.53 -3.16
CA ALA A 267 19.20 6.59 -1.90
C ALA A 267 20.02 6.05 -0.71
N VAL A 268 20.62 4.86 -0.85
CA VAL A 268 21.45 4.26 0.20
C VAL A 268 22.70 5.10 0.46
N ALA A 269 23.34 5.62 -0.59
CA ALA A 269 24.51 6.48 -0.45
C ALA A 269 24.18 7.81 0.25
N LEU A 270 23.07 8.45 -0.14
CA LEU A 270 22.60 9.70 0.45
C LEU A 270 22.25 9.51 1.93
N ALA A 271 21.61 8.39 2.29
CA ALA A 271 21.26 8.08 3.67
C ALA A 271 22.48 8.00 4.60
N GLY A 272 23.65 7.60 4.09
CA GLY A 272 24.92 7.62 4.84
C GLY A 272 25.38 9.02 5.26
N SER A 273 24.82 10.07 4.65
CA SER A 273 25.06 11.48 5.02
C SER A 273 24.02 12.03 6.01
N GLY A 274 22.99 11.25 6.34
CA GLY A 274 21.86 11.65 7.19
C GLY A 274 20.76 12.44 6.46
N PRO A 275 19.81 13.03 7.21
CA PRO A 275 18.74 13.85 6.64
C PRO A 275 19.29 15.09 5.90
N VAL A 276 18.84 15.32 4.67
CA VAL A 276 19.21 16.46 3.83
C VAL A 276 18.04 17.42 3.63
N SER A 277 18.30 18.59 3.06
CA SER A 277 17.23 19.55 2.75
C SER A 277 16.28 19.04 1.66
N PRO A 278 15.02 19.54 1.59
CA PRO A 278 14.08 19.15 0.55
C PRO A 278 14.62 19.32 -0.88
N ALA A 279 15.32 20.43 -1.14
CA ALA A 279 15.93 20.71 -2.44
C ALA A 279 17.05 19.72 -2.79
N GLU A 280 17.87 19.32 -1.81
CA GLU A 280 18.91 18.31 -2.01
C GLU A 280 18.31 16.92 -2.23
N LEU A 281 17.27 16.57 -1.48
CA LEU A 281 16.52 15.32 -1.65
C LEU A 281 15.95 15.24 -3.07
N THR A 282 15.23 16.27 -3.51
CA THR A 282 14.64 16.31 -4.85
C THR A 282 15.68 16.30 -5.96
N ALA A 283 16.80 17.00 -5.78
CA ALA A 283 17.89 16.98 -6.75
C ALA A 283 18.57 15.60 -6.87
N ALA A 284 18.67 14.86 -5.76
CA ALA A 284 19.33 13.56 -5.74
C ALA A 284 18.40 12.43 -6.20
N LEU A 285 17.18 12.36 -5.64
CA LEU A 285 16.30 11.20 -5.78
C LEU A 285 15.08 11.46 -6.66
N GLY A 286 14.83 12.72 -7.03
CA GLY A 286 13.62 13.11 -7.75
C GLY A 286 12.49 13.50 -6.81
N ALA A 287 11.28 13.64 -7.36
CA ALA A 287 10.13 14.20 -6.64
C ALA A 287 9.05 13.16 -6.32
N GLY A 288 9.33 11.86 -6.51
CA GLY A 288 8.43 10.77 -6.14
C GLY A 288 7.40 10.38 -7.21
N TRP A 289 7.17 11.20 -8.23
CA TRP A 289 6.10 10.96 -9.23
C TRP A 289 6.23 9.66 -10.03
N VAL A 290 7.44 9.12 -10.16
CA VAL A 290 7.70 7.84 -10.84
C VAL A 290 8.20 6.81 -9.85
N ALA A 291 7.90 5.54 -10.15
CA ALA A 291 8.07 4.41 -9.25
C ALA A 291 9.47 4.28 -8.64
N GLU A 292 10.52 4.45 -9.44
CA GLU A 292 11.88 4.35 -8.94
C GLU A 292 12.26 5.50 -7.99
N GLU A 293 11.67 6.68 -8.18
CA GLU A 293 11.91 7.85 -7.33
C GLU A 293 11.17 7.70 -6.01
N ALA A 294 9.89 7.32 -6.04
CA ALA A 294 9.08 7.11 -4.84
C ALA A 294 9.72 6.07 -3.91
N LEU A 295 10.14 4.94 -4.50
CA LEU A 295 10.81 3.88 -3.76
C LEU A 295 12.15 4.35 -3.17
N ALA A 296 12.95 5.09 -3.95
CA ALA A 296 14.23 5.61 -3.51
C ALA A 296 14.09 6.59 -2.33
N ILE A 297 13.13 7.52 -2.40
CA ILE A 297 12.83 8.44 -1.30
C ILE A 297 12.35 7.65 -0.07
N GLY A 298 11.49 6.66 -0.28
CA GLY A 298 10.98 5.79 0.77
C GLY A 298 12.09 5.09 1.58
N VAL A 299 13.02 4.47 0.86
CA VAL A 299 14.20 3.77 1.40
C VAL A 299 15.17 4.76 2.06
N TYR A 300 15.44 5.89 1.40
CA TYR A 300 16.30 6.94 1.94
C TYR A 300 15.79 7.44 3.28
N ALA A 301 14.50 7.80 3.37
CA ALA A 301 13.94 8.38 4.58
C ALA A 301 13.99 7.42 5.78
N ALA A 302 13.72 6.14 5.54
CA ALA A 302 13.86 5.09 6.55
C ALA A 302 15.33 4.93 7.00
N LEU A 303 16.29 4.87 6.07
CA LEU A 303 17.70 4.69 6.42
C LEU A 303 18.30 5.92 7.11
N ALA A 304 18.05 7.11 6.58
CA ALA A 304 18.62 8.38 7.07
C ALA A 304 18.19 8.73 8.50
N THR A 305 17.06 8.16 8.95
CA THR A 305 16.51 8.41 10.29
C THR A 305 16.64 7.20 11.23
N SER A 306 17.30 6.13 10.79
CA SER A 306 17.47 4.88 11.56
C SER A 306 18.22 5.04 12.89
N GLY A 307 18.93 6.15 13.08
CA GLY A 307 19.61 6.51 14.34
C GLY A 307 18.69 7.11 15.42
N ALA A 308 17.38 7.22 15.19
CA ALA A 308 16.43 7.70 16.19
C ALA A 308 16.34 6.78 17.42
N GLY A 309 15.99 7.35 18.58
CA GLY A 309 16.15 6.68 19.88
C GLY A 309 15.17 5.53 20.15
N THR A 310 13.97 5.59 19.58
CA THR A 310 12.93 4.56 19.72
C THR A 310 12.30 4.22 18.37
N PRO A 311 11.66 3.05 18.23
CA PRO A 311 10.90 2.71 17.02
C PRO A 311 9.85 3.75 16.62
N GLN A 312 9.16 4.34 17.60
CA GLN A 312 8.16 5.37 17.35
C GLN A 312 8.78 6.71 16.91
N GLU A 313 9.92 7.11 17.49
CA GLU A 313 10.67 8.28 17.02
C GLU A 313 11.23 8.06 15.62
N HIS A 314 11.70 6.85 15.30
CA HIS A 314 12.14 6.49 13.96
C HIS A 314 10.96 6.61 12.97
N PHE A 315 9.81 6.01 13.27
CA PHE A 315 8.62 6.11 12.41
C PHE A 315 8.24 7.56 12.11
N ARG A 316 8.11 8.39 13.16
CA ARG A 316 7.77 9.82 13.01
C ARG A 316 8.81 10.57 12.20
N ALA A 317 10.10 10.37 12.48
CA ALA A 317 11.18 11.05 11.77
C ALA A 317 11.25 10.64 10.30
N ALA A 318 11.11 9.34 10.01
CA ALA A 318 11.16 8.81 8.65
C ALA A 318 10.00 9.34 7.81
N VAL A 319 8.76 9.21 8.30
CA VAL A 319 7.58 9.68 7.58
C VAL A 319 7.64 11.20 7.39
N ALA A 320 8.01 11.97 8.43
CA ALA A 320 8.18 13.41 8.29
C ALA A 320 9.25 13.77 7.24
N LEU A 321 10.37 13.05 7.18
CA LEU A 321 11.39 13.29 6.16
C LEU A 321 10.88 12.97 4.74
N ALA A 322 10.07 11.93 4.61
CA ALA A 322 9.52 11.50 3.33
C ALA A 322 8.48 12.47 2.75
N VAL A 323 7.65 13.12 3.57
CA VAL A 323 6.54 13.96 3.06
C VAL A 323 6.91 15.42 2.80
N ASN A 324 8.10 15.88 3.20
CA ASN A 324 8.48 17.29 3.12
C ASN A 324 9.39 17.56 1.93
N HIS A 325 8.92 17.30 0.70
CA HIS A 325 9.64 17.59 -0.54
C HIS A 325 8.72 18.18 -1.63
N ASP A 326 9.28 18.54 -2.79
CA ASP A 326 8.59 19.27 -3.86
C ASP A 326 7.66 18.39 -4.74
N GLY A 327 7.08 17.32 -4.20
CA GLY A 327 6.36 16.37 -5.04
C GLY A 327 5.44 15.43 -4.30
N ASP A 328 5.39 14.21 -4.81
CA ASP A 328 4.44 13.14 -4.51
C ASP A 328 4.55 12.63 -3.06
N SER A 329 4.04 13.43 -2.13
CA SER A 329 4.36 13.32 -0.70
C SER A 329 3.58 12.20 0.00
N ASP A 330 2.37 11.89 -0.43
CA ASP A 330 1.56 10.80 0.11
C ASP A 330 2.18 9.44 -0.24
N SER A 331 2.59 9.23 -1.49
CA SER A 331 3.25 8.00 -1.96
C SER A 331 4.60 7.76 -1.29
N THR A 332 5.44 8.77 -1.17
CA THR A 332 6.72 8.62 -0.45
C THR A 332 6.50 8.38 1.03
N GLY A 333 5.54 9.09 1.65
CA GLY A 333 5.10 8.87 3.02
C GLY A 333 4.61 7.44 3.25
N SER A 334 3.74 6.94 2.37
CA SER A 334 3.15 5.60 2.41
C SER A 334 4.22 4.50 2.33
N ILE A 335 5.11 4.60 1.34
CA ILE A 335 6.22 3.65 1.16
C ILE A 335 7.13 3.64 2.40
N THR A 336 7.54 4.81 2.90
CA THR A 336 8.33 4.90 4.14
C THR A 336 7.60 4.30 5.34
N GLY A 337 6.31 4.59 5.47
CA GLY A 337 5.45 4.06 6.51
C GLY A 337 5.35 2.53 6.48
N ASN A 338 5.21 1.93 5.29
CA ASN A 338 5.24 0.49 5.11
C ASN A 338 6.60 -0.12 5.53
N ILE A 339 7.71 0.52 5.15
CA ILE A 339 9.07 0.03 5.45
C ILE A 339 9.30 0.02 6.96
N VAL A 340 9.14 1.18 7.61
CA VAL A 340 9.44 1.34 9.04
C VAL A 340 8.41 0.61 9.89
N GLY A 341 7.15 0.58 9.45
CA GLY A 341 6.09 -0.19 10.05
C GLY A 341 6.34 -1.70 9.99
N THR A 342 6.83 -2.23 8.87
CA THR A 342 7.21 -3.65 8.79
C THR A 342 8.41 -3.97 9.68
N LEU A 343 9.43 -3.11 9.67
CA LEU A 343 10.67 -3.31 10.42
C LEU A 343 10.40 -3.49 11.92
N HIS A 344 9.64 -2.57 12.52
CA HIS A 344 9.42 -2.53 13.97
C HIS A 344 8.07 -3.11 14.42
N GLY A 345 7.16 -3.35 13.49
CA GLY A 345 5.79 -3.74 13.78
C GLY A 345 4.93 -2.60 14.36
N ALA A 346 3.70 -2.95 14.75
CA ALA A 346 2.70 -2.01 15.25
C ALA A 346 3.16 -1.19 16.47
N ALA A 347 4.16 -1.66 17.22
CA ALA A 347 4.72 -0.94 18.36
C ALA A 347 5.44 0.37 17.99
N ALA A 348 5.83 0.56 16.72
CA ALA A 348 6.39 1.82 16.25
C ALA A 348 5.33 2.87 15.89
N LEU A 349 4.06 2.48 15.78
CA LEU A 349 3.03 3.38 15.27
C LEU A 349 2.53 4.31 16.39
N PRO A 350 2.52 5.64 16.18
CA PRO A 350 2.07 6.55 17.21
C PRO A 350 0.58 6.43 17.51
N THR A 351 0.22 6.21 18.78
CA THR A 351 -1.17 6.03 19.21
C THR A 351 -2.07 7.21 18.83
N ASP A 352 -1.58 8.43 19.01
CA ASP A 352 -2.28 9.66 18.67
C ASP A 352 -2.54 9.80 17.17
N TRP A 353 -1.63 9.29 16.33
CA TRP A 353 -1.86 9.24 14.89
C TRP A 353 -2.87 8.16 14.51
N LEU A 354 -2.78 6.98 15.13
CA LEU A 354 -3.75 5.91 14.93
C LEU A 354 -5.17 6.31 15.36
N GLU A 355 -5.32 7.10 16.42
CA GLU A 355 -6.64 7.59 16.88
C GLU A 355 -7.25 8.62 15.92
N ALA A 356 -6.41 9.40 15.24
CA ALA A 356 -6.85 10.42 14.29
C ALA A 356 -6.97 9.91 12.84
N LEU A 357 -6.40 8.73 12.51
CA LEU A 357 -6.47 8.13 11.19
C LEU A 357 -7.90 7.75 10.81
N GLU A 358 -8.38 8.25 9.68
CA GLU A 358 -9.67 7.86 9.12
C GLU A 358 -9.66 6.39 8.67
N GLY A 359 -10.74 5.65 8.93
CA GLY A 359 -10.92 4.28 8.42
C GLY A 359 -9.94 3.25 8.99
N ARG A 360 -9.28 3.55 10.12
CA ARG A 360 -8.36 2.64 10.82
C ARG A 360 -8.96 1.24 11.02
N GLU A 361 -10.22 1.17 11.43
CA GLU A 361 -10.95 -0.07 11.69
C GLU A 361 -11.06 -0.96 10.44
N VAL A 362 -11.15 -0.37 9.24
CA VAL A 362 -11.19 -1.10 7.97
C VAL A 362 -9.84 -1.75 7.68
N ILE A 363 -8.75 -1.02 7.92
CA ILE A 363 -7.38 -1.51 7.76
C ILE A 363 -7.10 -2.66 8.73
N GLU A 364 -7.47 -2.48 10.00
CA GLU A 364 -7.31 -3.50 11.04
C GLU A 364 -8.11 -4.77 10.74
N GLU A 365 -9.33 -4.65 10.21
CA GLU A 365 -10.15 -5.80 9.81
C GLU A 365 -9.53 -6.58 8.66
N LEU A 366 -9.03 -5.92 7.61
CA LEU A 366 -8.33 -6.63 6.52
C LEU A 366 -7.05 -7.29 6.99
N ALA A 367 -6.27 -6.63 7.84
CA ALA A 367 -5.08 -7.23 8.44
C ALA A 367 -5.42 -8.52 9.20
N ARG A 368 -6.53 -8.53 9.96
CA ARG A 368 -7.01 -9.74 10.67
C ARG A 368 -7.46 -10.84 9.73
N GLN A 369 -8.22 -10.51 8.68
CA GLN A 369 -8.67 -11.50 7.70
C GLN A 369 -7.48 -12.13 6.96
N PHE A 370 -6.51 -11.30 6.55
CA PHE A 370 -5.26 -11.74 5.94
C PHE A 370 -4.47 -12.67 6.86
N LEU A 371 -4.23 -12.27 8.11
CA LEU A 371 -3.52 -13.11 9.08
C LEU A 371 -4.24 -14.46 9.27
N LYS A 372 -5.56 -14.44 9.48
CA LYS A 372 -6.35 -15.66 9.60
C LYS A 372 -6.21 -16.57 8.37
N ALA A 373 -6.25 -16.02 7.17
CA ALA A 373 -6.13 -16.78 5.93
C ALA A 373 -4.72 -17.37 5.72
N THR A 374 -3.69 -16.76 6.30
CA THR A 374 -2.30 -17.21 6.17
C THR A 374 -1.80 -18.12 7.29
N THR A 375 -2.42 -18.08 8.48
CA THR A 375 -1.98 -18.88 9.64
C THR A 375 -2.79 -20.15 9.89
N GLY A 376 -3.94 -20.32 9.23
CA GLY A 376 -4.84 -21.47 9.41
C GLY A 376 -5.81 -21.33 10.57
#